data_AF-A0A1L3I0S3-F1
#
_entry.id   AF-A0A1L3I0S3-F1
#
_cell.length_a   1.000
_cell.length_b   1.000
_cell.length_c   1.000
_cell.angle_alpha   90.00
_cell.angle_beta   90.00
_cell.angle_gamma   90.00
#
_symmetry.space_group_name_H-M   'P 1'
#
loop_
_entity.id
_entity.type
_entity.pdbx_description
1 polymer ?
#
loop_
_entity_poly.entity_id
_entity_poly.type
_entity_poly.pdbx_seq_one_letter_code
_entity_poly.pdbx_strand_id
1 'polypeptide(L)'
;MSIIAFGSEQILPEEALSMAEISNPRCSRPIDVHRWSDHPEVKALVEEIWRDYLPWQITGKQGAKRPGPQPKTSFKNQLRVLILDLYAAWLEDPELSIGMSMSPNEWKANSRYNALHLSKKLIPITEALSIAGLVDLAKGSYAGPGAKGNRTTRIRASEGLQDMFREAKFQRKDVQRFEGQEVIILRDEKMAGKVGKEVEYTDTPNTNAMRGELKSYNDLLASSFIDIATLQEPLIPREDAVDSSLPVRIHPDHARLRRVFSRKDWSMNGRFYGGWWQQVNDDWRSKIFIDDQPTIEVDFKGLHVAMLYAQAGNKMAHDPYDISSALLRKSGEGFIS
;
A
#
# COMPACT_ATOMS: atom_id res chain seq x y z
N MET A 1 33.31 -52.51 -30.13
CA MET A 1 32.80 -52.65 -28.74
C MET A 1 32.70 -51.25 -28.16
N SER A 2 31.47 -50.80 -27.94
CA SER A 2 31.13 -49.43 -27.54
C SER A 2 31.59 -49.11 -26.11
N ILE A 3 32.07 -47.88 -25.93
CA ILE A 3 32.29 -47.25 -24.64
C ILE A 3 30.94 -46.69 -24.18
N ILE A 4 30.42 -47.21 -23.07
CA ILE A 4 29.19 -46.73 -22.44
C ILE A 4 29.57 -45.66 -21.42
N ALA A 5 29.12 -44.43 -21.68
CA ALA A 5 29.11 -43.34 -20.72
C ALA A 5 27.90 -43.50 -19.79
N PHE A 6 28.10 -43.44 -18.48
CA PHE A 6 27.03 -43.30 -17.51
C PHE A 6 27.11 -41.90 -16.89
N GLY A 7 26.29 -41.00 -17.40
CA GLY A 7 25.85 -39.81 -16.68
C GLY A 7 24.75 -40.19 -15.70
N SER A 8 24.83 -39.67 -14.48
CA SER A 8 23.73 -39.71 -13.51
C SER A 8 23.17 -38.30 -13.37
N GLU A 9 22.30 -37.93 -14.31
CA GLU A 9 21.31 -36.88 -14.08
C GLU A 9 20.29 -37.44 -13.09
N GLN A 10 20.33 -36.97 -11.85
CA GLN A 10 19.20 -37.11 -10.93
C GLN A 10 18.05 -36.26 -11.49
N ILE A 11 17.18 -36.92 -12.23
CA ILE A 11 15.89 -36.38 -12.66
C ILE A 11 15.02 -36.29 -11.40
N LEU A 12 14.80 -35.06 -10.91
CA LEU A 12 13.75 -34.78 -9.93
C LEU A 12 12.39 -35.09 -10.57
N PRO A 13 11.47 -35.77 -9.87
CA PRO A 13 10.19 -36.15 -10.44
C PRO A 13 9.37 -34.93 -10.85
N GLU A 14 8.90 -34.97 -12.10
CA GLU A 14 8.05 -33.98 -12.78
C GLU A 14 6.60 -34.10 -12.26
N GLU A 15 6.40 -34.04 -10.95
CA GLU A 15 5.11 -33.60 -10.43
C GLU A 15 5.07 -32.10 -10.70
N ALA A 16 4.37 -31.72 -11.76
CA ALA A 16 4.04 -30.34 -12.02
C ALA A 16 3.45 -29.75 -10.73
N LEU A 17 4.23 -28.94 -10.00
CA LEU A 17 3.71 -28.07 -8.96
C LEU A 17 2.57 -27.30 -9.62
N SER A 18 1.33 -27.73 -9.38
CA SER A 18 0.17 -27.00 -9.84
C SER A 18 0.20 -25.71 -9.03
N MET A 19 0.69 -24.64 -9.64
CA MET A 19 0.67 -23.31 -9.04
C MET A 19 -0.78 -23.05 -8.65
N ALA A 20 -1.05 -22.88 -7.35
CA ALA A 20 -2.41 -22.66 -6.89
C ALA A 20 -2.93 -21.36 -7.53
N GLU A 21 -4.09 -21.44 -8.18
CA GLU A 21 -4.66 -20.29 -8.84
C GLU A 21 -5.24 -19.32 -7.81
N ILE A 22 -4.91 -18.04 -7.93
CA ILE A 22 -5.57 -16.97 -7.16
C ILE A 22 -7.01 -16.84 -7.70
N SER A 23 -7.95 -17.44 -6.99
CA SER A 23 -9.37 -17.55 -7.37
C SER A 23 -10.06 -16.18 -7.48
N ASN A 24 -9.76 -15.26 -6.56
CA ASN A 24 -10.31 -13.91 -6.55
C ASN A 24 -9.19 -12.84 -6.57
N PRO A 25 -8.71 -12.45 -7.77
CA PRO A 25 -7.64 -11.46 -7.88
C PRO A 25 -8.08 -10.02 -7.55
N ARG A 26 -9.38 -9.79 -7.25
CA ARG A 26 -9.87 -8.50 -6.75
C ARG A 26 -9.73 -8.34 -5.24
N CYS A 27 -9.68 -9.45 -4.49
CA CYS A 27 -9.28 -9.44 -3.09
C CYS A 27 -7.78 -9.09 -3.00
N SER A 28 -7.48 -7.79 -3.10
CA SER A 28 -6.11 -7.34 -3.25
C SER A 28 -5.87 -5.90 -2.85
N ARG A 29 -4.63 -5.62 -2.44
CA ARG A 29 -4.10 -4.26 -2.25
C ARG A 29 -2.80 -4.05 -3.04
N PRO A 30 -2.38 -2.81 -3.33
CA PRO A 30 -1.05 -2.57 -3.89
C PRO A 30 0.07 -3.07 -2.95
N ILE A 31 1.23 -3.38 -3.55
CA ILE A 31 2.47 -3.63 -2.78
C ILE A 31 2.83 -2.42 -1.93
N ASP A 32 3.19 -2.70 -0.68
CA ASP A 32 3.77 -1.75 0.24
C ASP A 32 5.29 -1.83 0.18
N VAL A 33 5.89 -0.86 -0.50
CA VAL A 33 7.34 -0.81 -0.74
C VAL A 33 8.14 -0.34 0.48
N HIS A 34 7.48 -0.14 1.63
CA HIS A 34 8.08 0.37 2.85
C HIS A 34 7.92 -0.59 4.04
N ARG A 35 7.59 -1.86 3.82
CA ARG A 35 7.58 -2.88 4.89
C ARG A 35 8.99 -3.22 5.34
N TRP A 36 9.26 -3.10 6.64
CA TRP A 36 10.58 -3.35 7.17
C TRP A 36 10.57 -3.94 8.58
N SER A 37 11.59 -4.74 8.87
CA SER A 37 11.87 -5.27 10.20
C SER A 37 13.36 -5.59 10.30
N ASP A 38 13.93 -5.29 11.45
CA ASP A 38 15.30 -5.68 11.83
C ASP A 38 15.34 -6.89 12.77
N HIS A 39 14.17 -7.49 13.05
CA HIS A 39 14.05 -8.64 13.94
C HIS A 39 14.93 -9.82 13.45
N PRO A 40 15.70 -10.48 14.34
CA PRO A 40 16.61 -11.56 13.96
C PRO A 40 15.91 -12.71 13.21
N GLU A 41 14.70 -13.10 13.65
CA GLU A 41 13.92 -14.16 13.02
C GLU A 41 13.46 -13.80 11.60
N VAL A 42 13.14 -12.52 11.34
CA VAL A 42 12.87 -12.05 9.97
C VAL A 42 14.12 -12.20 9.11
N LYS A 43 15.29 -11.84 9.64
CA LYS A 43 16.57 -11.98 8.94
C LYS A 43 16.89 -13.44 8.65
N ALA A 44 16.63 -14.33 9.61
CA ALA A 44 16.83 -15.77 9.47
C ALA A 44 15.91 -16.36 8.38
N LEU A 45 14.61 -16.08 8.43
CA LEU A 45 13.64 -16.51 7.42
C LEU A 45 14.04 -16.02 6.01
N VAL A 46 14.42 -14.75 5.88
CA VAL A 46 14.85 -14.21 4.60
C VAL A 46 16.16 -14.84 4.12
N GLU A 47 17.08 -15.19 5.03
CA GLU A 47 18.33 -15.88 4.69
C GLU A 47 18.06 -17.30 4.19
N GLU A 48 17.17 -18.02 4.84
CA GLU A 48 16.73 -19.36 4.43
C GLU A 48 16.11 -19.33 3.04
N ILE A 49 15.11 -18.47 2.80
CA ILE A 49 14.49 -18.30 1.48
C ILE A 49 15.54 -17.91 0.43
N TRP A 50 16.45 -17.01 0.79
CA TRP A 50 17.52 -16.55 -0.11
C TRP A 50 18.48 -17.67 -0.50
N ARG A 51 18.86 -18.53 0.43
CA ARG A 51 19.84 -19.61 0.23
C ARG A 51 19.22 -20.79 -0.50
N ASP A 52 18.02 -21.19 -0.09
CA ASP A 52 17.46 -22.50 -0.44
C ASP A 52 16.53 -22.44 -1.66
N TYR A 53 15.91 -21.29 -1.92
CA TYR A 53 14.88 -21.15 -2.97
C TYR A 53 15.26 -20.21 -4.10
N LEU A 54 16.21 -19.28 -3.91
CA LEU A 54 16.59 -18.35 -4.98
C LEU A 54 17.78 -18.88 -5.82
N PRO A 55 17.65 -18.87 -7.16
CA PRO A 55 18.69 -19.40 -8.04
C PRO A 55 19.95 -18.52 -8.03
N TRP A 56 21.10 -19.13 -8.32
CA TRP A 56 22.41 -18.47 -8.29
C TRP A 56 22.52 -17.25 -9.22
N GLN A 57 21.71 -17.19 -10.28
CA GLN A 57 21.61 -16.04 -11.17
C GLN A 57 21.13 -14.78 -10.42
N ILE A 58 20.26 -14.94 -9.41
CA ILE A 58 19.74 -13.87 -8.57
C ILE A 58 20.66 -13.62 -7.37
N THR A 59 21.14 -14.67 -6.71
CA THR A 59 21.94 -14.54 -5.49
C THR A 59 23.39 -14.15 -5.77
N GLY A 60 23.90 -14.49 -6.96
CA GLY A 60 25.27 -14.24 -7.39
C GLY A 60 26.21 -15.38 -6.99
N LYS A 61 27.37 -15.46 -7.66
CA LYS A 61 28.43 -16.39 -7.24
C LYS A 61 29.02 -15.88 -5.91
N GLN A 62 29.16 -16.77 -4.93
CA GLN A 62 29.80 -16.46 -3.66
C GLN A 62 31.19 -15.86 -3.90
N GLY A 63 31.49 -14.71 -3.27
CA GLY A 63 32.78 -14.02 -3.39
C GLY A 63 32.99 -13.19 -4.65
N ALA A 64 32.08 -13.21 -5.64
CA ALA A 64 32.24 -12.43 -6.86
C ALA A 64 31.55 -11.05 -6.76
N LYS A 65 32.31 -9.95 -6.90
CA LYS A 65 31.72 -8.63 -7.12
C LYS A 65 31.08 -8.58 -8.50
N ARG A 66 29.78 -8.26 -8.56
CA ARG A 66 29.09 -8.05 -9.84
C ARG A 66 29.63 -6.78 -10.52
N PRO A 67 30.04 -6.85 -11.80
CA PRO A 67 30.48 -5.67 -12.54
C PRO A 67 29.32 -4.68 -12.74
N GLY A 68 29.63 -3.39 -12.70
CA GLY A 68 28.68 -2.29 -12.91
C GLY A 68 28.23 -1.56 -11.63
N PRO A 69 27.36 -0.54 -11.77
CA PRO A 69 26.84 0.23 -10.65
C PRO A 69 26.10 -0.68 -9.65
N GLN A 70 26.46 -0.56 -8.38
CA GLN A 70 25.79 -1.31 -7.34
C GLN A 70 24.36 -0.78 -7.13
N PRO A 71 23.37 -1.66 -6.92
CA PRO A 71 22.02 -1.22 -6.62
C PRO A 71 22.00 -0.47 -5.28
N LYS A 72 21.12 0.53 -5.15
CA LYS A 72 20.96 1.30 -3.90
C LYS A 72 20.48 0.45 -2.72
N THR A 73 19.82 -0.66 -3.00
CA THR A 73 19.40 -1.65 -2.00
C THR A 73 19.80 -3.04 -2.46
N SER A 74 20.23 -3.89 -1.53
CA SER A 74 20.61 -5.26 -1.87
C SER A 74 19.40 -6.05 -2.36
N PHE A 75 19.64 -7.09 -3.16
CA PHE A 75 18.55 -7.95 -3.64
C PHE A 75 17.88 -8.69 -2.47
N LYS A 76 18.68 -9.05 -1.45
CA LYS A 76 18.19 -9.66 -0.21
C LYS A 76 17.29 -8.72 0.59
N ASN A 77 17.59 -7.42 0.60
CA ASN A 77 16.70 -6.43 1.21
C ASN A 77 15.40 -6.27 0.40
N GLN A 78 15.46 -6.34 -0.94
CA GLN A 78 14.24 -6.34 -1.77
C GLN A 78 13.37 -7.57 -1.50
N LEU A 79 14.00 -8.75 -1.37
CA LEU A 79 13.33 -9.97 -0.92
C LEU A 79 12.69 -9.76 0.46
N ARG A 80 13.41 -9.19 1.44
CA ARG A 80 12.86 -8.90 2.77
C ARG A 80 11.59 -8.06 2.71
N VAL A 81 11.59 -6.97 1.93
CA VAL A 81 10.39 -6.12 1.82
C VAL A 81 9.21 -6.90 1.24
N LEU A 82 9.45 -7.72 0.21
CA LEU A 82 8.41 -8.55 -0.41
C LEU A 82 7.84 -9.60 0.55
N ILE A 83 8.71 -10.34 1.24
CA ILE A 83 8.30 -11.37 2.21
C ILE A 83 7.52 -10.74 3.36
N LEU A 84 7.96 -9.59 3.88
CA LEU A 84 7.25 -8.88 4.94
C LEU A 84 5.90 -8.31 4.48
N ASP A 85 5.79 -7.86 3.22
CA ASP A 85 4.52 -7.39 2.70
C ASP A 85 3.53 -8.54 2.48
N LEU A 86 4.01 -9.69 1.97
CA LEU A 86 3.23 -10.93 1.85
C LEU A 86 2.78 -11.45 3.22
N TYR A 87 3.67 -11.44 4.23
CA TYR A 87 3.34 -11.79 5.60
C TYR A 87 2.26 -10.88 6.18
N ALA A 88 2.39 -9.56 5.99
CA ALA A 88 1.38 -8.61 6.45
C ALA A 88 0.03 -8.78 5.73
N ALA A 89 0.02 -9.14 4.44
CA ALA A 89 -1.21 -9.48 3.73
C ALA A 89 -1.84 -10.78 4.25
N TRP A 90 -1.05 -11.82 4.46
CA TRP A 90 -1.50 -13.11 4.97
C TRP A 90 -2.11 -13.02 6.38
N LEU A 91 -1.48 -12.24 7.27
CA LEU A 91 -2.03 -11.97 8.60
C LEU A 91 -3.35 -11.20 8.57
N GLU A 92 -3.58 -10.42 7.52
CA GLU A 92 -4.87 -9.78 7.31
C GLU A 92 -5.88 -10.84 6.85
N ASP A 93 -5.63 -11.49 5.73
CA ASP A 93 -6.48 -12.55 5.18
C ASP A 93 -5.58 -13.48 4.34
N PRO A 94 -5.57 -14.79 4.59
CA PRO A 94 -4.75 -15.74 3.84
C PRO A 94 -4.98 -15.71 2.32
N GLU A 95 -6.16 -15.28 1.87
CA GLU A 95 -6.50 -15.13 0.44
C GLU A 95 -6.14 -13.75 -0.13
N LEU A 96 -5.72 -12.78 0.70
CA LEU A 96 -5.42 -11.42 0.27
C LEU A 96 -4.18 -11.37 -0.61
N SER A 97 -4.38 -10.94 -1.85
CA SER A 97 -3.30 -10.78 -2.81
C SER A 97 -2.67 -9.39 -2.79
N ILE A 98 -1.44 -9.30 -3.24
CA ILE A 98 -0.71 -8.05 -3.45
C ILE A 98 -0.60 -7.77 -4.95
N GLY A 99 -0.96 -6.55 -5.35
CA GLY A 99 -0.79 -6.04 -6.69
C GLY A 99 0.62 -5.52 -6.92
N MET A 100 1.36 -6.15 -7.83
CA MET A 100 2.73 -5.78 -8.18
C MET A 100 2.87 -5.53 -9.69
N SER A 101 3.57 -4.46 -10.06
CA SER A 101 3.90 -4.20 -11.46
C SER A 101 5.08 -5.06 -11.92
N MET A 102 4.87 -5.79 -13.02
CA MET A 102 5.94 -6.54 -13.72
C MET A 102 6.68 -5.67 -14.75
N SER A 103 6.35 -4.37 -14.84
CA SER A 103 7.04 -3.44 -15.75
C SER A 103 8.28 -2.83 -15.06
N PRO A 104 9.48 -2.97 -15.64
CA PRO A 104 10.69 -2.34 -15.11
C PRO A 104 10.58 -0.81 -14.93
N ASN A 105 9.74 -0.15 -15.72
CA ASN A 105 9.59 1.30 -15.74
C ASN A 105 8.83 1.86 -14.51
N GLU A 106 8.06 1.02 -13.82
CA GLU A 106 7.36 1.42 -12.59
C GLU A 106 8.29 1.48 -11.37
N TRP A 107 9.46 0.84 -11.45
CA TRP A 107 10.39 0.72 -10.32
C TRP A 107 11.45 1.82 -10.32
N LYS A 108 11.08 2.99 -9.79
CA LYS A 108 11.97 4.16 -9.67
C LYS A 108 12.78 4.10 -8.37
N ALA A 109 13.93 3.42 -8.40
CA ALA A 109 14.79 3.24 -7.21
C ALA A 109 15.32 4.57 -6.60
N ASN A 110 15.36 5.64 -7.37
CA ASN A 110 15.83 6.96 -6.91
C ASN A 110 14.71 7.90 -6.42
N SER A 111 13.45 7.46 -6.46
CA SER A 111 12.32 8.30 -6.06
C SER A 111 12.26 8.49 -4.56
N ARG A 112 11.92 9.69 -4.09
CA ARG A 112 11.65 9.94 -2.65
C ARG A 112 10.50 9.10 -2.11
N TYR A 113 9.54 8.74 -2.97
CA TYR A 113 8.39 7.89 -2.60
C TYR A 113 8.76 6.41 -2.54
N ASN A 114 10.01 6.06 -2.85
CA ASN A 114 10.57 4.71 -2.78
C ASN A 114 11.81 4.72 -1.86
N ALA A 115 11.60 5.06 -0.59
CA ALA A 115 12.64 5.22 0.42
C ALA A 115 13.51 3.97 0.67
N LEU A 116 13.01 2.75 0.39
CA LEU A 116 13.80 1.51 0.46
C LEU A 116 14.49 1.14 -0.88
N HIS A 117 14.38 2.02 -1.88
CA HIS A 117 15.04 1.93 -3.18
C HIS A 117 14.74 0.63 -3.95
N LEU A 118 13.52 0.09 -3.80
CA LEU A 118 13.12 -1.10 -4.56
C LEU A 118 13.28 -0.85 -6.06
N SER A 119 13.76 -1.86 -6.77
CA SER A 119 14.12 -1.75 -8.18
C SER A 119 13.43 -2.81 -9.01
N LYS A 120 13.58 -2.74 -10.33
CA LYS A 120 13.12 -3.78 -11.26
C LYS A 120 13.65 -5.19 -10.95
N LYS A 121 14.62 -5.33 -10.04
CA LYS A 121 15.13 -6.62 -9.56
C LYS A 121 14.13 -7.38 -8.69
N LEU A 122 13.09 -6.73 -8.21
CA LEU A 122 11.99 -7.40 -7.52
C LEU A 122 11.21 -8.36 -8.45
N ILE A 123 11.17 -8.07 -9.75
CA ILE A 123 10.50 -8.89 -10.77
C ILE A 123 11.11 -10.30 -10.81
N PRO A 124 12.41 -10.49 -11.13
CA PRO A 124 12.99 -11.84 -11.16
C PRO A 124 13.02 -12.53 -9.79
N ILE A 125 13.08 -11.78 -8.68
CA ILE A 125 12.93 -12.36 -7.34
C ILE A 125 11.55 -13.01 -7.19
N THR A 126 10.50 -12.29 -7.58
CA THR A 126 9.11 -12.78 -7.49
C THR A 126 8.86 -13.96 -8.41
N GLU A 127 9.39 -13.93 -9.64
CA GLU A 127 9.31 -15.05 -10.58
C GLU A 127 10.01 -16.29 -10.02
N ALA A 128 11.20 -16.14 -9.42
CA ALA A 128 11.91 -17.25 -8.80
C ALA A 128 11.16 -17.83 -7.60
N LEU A 129 10.60 -17.00 -6.72
CA LEU A 129 9.76 -17.47 -5.62
C LEU A 129 8.53 -18.24 -6.11
N SER A 130 7.96 -17.80 -7.24
CA SER A 130 6.80 -18.44 -7.84
C SER A 130 7.15 -19.81 -8.43
N ILE A 131 8.28 -19.91 -9.15
CA ILE A 131 8.82 -21.19 -9.65
C ILE A 131 9.14 -22.14 -8.49
N ALA A 132 9.65 -21.60 -7.38
CA ALA A 132 10.01 -22.38 -6.20
C ALA A 132 8.80 -22.76 -5.32
N GLY A 133 7.57 -22.42 -5.74
CA GLY A 133 6.34 -22.78 -5.03
C GLY A 133 6.08 -21.98 -3.75
N LEU A 134 6.76 -20.85 -3.53
CA LEU A 134 6.57 -19.96 -2.37
C LEU A 134 5.60 -18.79 -2.65
N VAL A 135 5.32 -18.49 -3.92
CA VAL A 135 4.42 -17.40 -4.31
C VAL A 135 3.46 -17.85 -5.41
N ASP A 136 2.17 -17.75 -5.13
CA ASP A 136 1.13 -17.90 -6.15
C ASP A 136 1.07 -16.65 -7.01
N LEU A 137 0.85 -16.80 -8.32
CA LEU A 137 0.88 -15.68 -9.28
C LEU A 137 -0.30 -15.73 -10.23
N ALA A 138 -1.14 -14.69 -10.23
CA ALA A 138 -2.15 -14.44 -11.25
C ALA A 138 -1.74 -13.26 -12.14
N LYS A 139 -1.37 -13.58 -13.38
CA LYS A 139 -0.88 -12.60 -14.37
C LYS A 139 -1.85 -11.44 -14.53
N GLY A 140 -1.28 -10.26 -14.79
CA GLY A 140 -2.06 -9.06 -15.12
C GLY A 140 -2.79 -9.20 -16.45
N SER A 141 -3.84 -8.40 -16.61
CA SER A 141 -4.65 -8.31 -17.82
C SER A 141 -4.60 -6.89 -18.35
N TYR A 142 -4.40 -6.74 -19.66
CA TYR A 142 -4.29 -5.44 -20.33
C TYR A 142 -5.00 -5.49 -21.69
N ALA A 143 -6.29 -5.15 -21.72
CA ALA A 143 -7.09 -5.19 -22.94
C ALA A 143 -7.05 -3.85 -23.72
N GLY A 144 -7.09 -2.72 -23.02
CA GLY A 144 -7.04 -1.38 -23.61
C GLY A 144 -7.11 -0.27 -22.55
N PRO A 145 -6.80 1.00 -22.86
CA PRO A 145 -6.81 2.08 -21.87
C PRO A 145 -8.16 2.21 -21.17
N GLY A 146 -8.17 2.09 -19.83
CA GLY A 146 -9.38 2.23 -19.01
C GLY A 146 -10.33 1.03 -19.01
N ALA A 147 -9.96 -0.10 -19.63
CA ALA A 147 -10.79 -1.30 -19.58
C ALA A 147 -10.98 -1.77 -18.13
N LYS A 148 -12.24 -2.05 -17.75
CA LYS A 148 -12.60 -2.48 -16.38
C LYS A 148 -11.87 -3.76 -15.93
N GLY A 149 -11.44 -4.59 -16.88
CA GLY A 149 -10.67 -5.80 -16.62
C GLY A 149 -9.16 -5.59 -16.47
N ASN A 150 -8.64 -4.37 -16.64
CA ASN A 150 -7.20 -4.14 -16.55
C ASN A 150 -6.72 -4.29 -15.10
N ARG A 151 -5.68 -5.10 -14.90
CA ARG A 151 -5.14 -5.38 -13.57
C ARG A 151 -3.64 -5.62 -13.65
N THR A 152 -2.90 -5.11 -12.67
CA THR A 152 -1.51 -5.52 -12.44
C THR A 152 -1.45 -6.97 -11.94
N THR A 153 -0.30 -7.63 -12.08
CA THR A 153 -0.13 -9.00 -11.56
C THR A 153 -0.49 -9.07 -10.07
N ARG A 154 -1.17 -10.14 -9.67
CA ARG A 154 -1.41 -10.48 -8.27
C ARG A 154 -0.46 -11.56 -7.84
N ILE A 155 0.08 -11.37 -6.65
CA ILE A 155 0.89 -12.36 -5.96
C ILE A 155 0.32 -12.60 -4.57
N ARG A 156 0.44 -13.83 -4.08
CA ARG A 156 -0.01 -14.23 -2.75
C ARG A 156 1.00 -15.21 -2.18
N ALA A 157 1.14 -15.25 -0.85
CA ALA A 157 1.91 -16.31 -0.21
C ALA A 157 1.25 -17.66 -0.52
N SER A 158 2.00 -18.56 -1.15
CA SER A 158 1.51 -19.94 -1.36
C SER A 158 1.44 -20.66 -0.01
N GLU A 159 0.78 -21.81 0.03
CA GLU A 159 0.71 -22.63 1.25
C GLU A 159 2.10 -22.89 1.86
N GLY A 160 3.10 -23.18 1.02
CA GLY A 160 4.47 -23.40 1.46
C GLY A 160 5.10 -22.18 2.15
N LEU A 161 4.85 -20.96 1.67
CA LEU A 161 5.33 -19.76 2.35
C LEU A 161 4.50 -19.45 3.61
N GLN A 162 3.21 -19.77 3.61
CA GLN A 162 2.37 -19.61 4.79
C GLN A 162 2.78 -20.58 5.92
N ASP A 163 3.23 -21.80 5.59
CA ASP A 163 3.83 -22.74 6.56
C ASP A 163 5.04 -22.11 7.24
N MET A 164 5.96 -21.55 6.45
CA MET A 164 7.10 -20.81 7.00
C MET A 164 6.67 -19.64 7.90
N PHE A 165 5.58 -18.96 7.55
CA PHE A 165 5.03 -17.86 8.37
C PHE A 165 4.40 -18.34 9.68
N ARG A 166 3.82 -19.55 9.73
CA ARG A 166 3.30 -20.16 10.97
C ARG A 166 4.42 -20.55 11.92
N GLU A 167 5.54 -21.02 11.37
CA GLU A 167 6.71 -21.44 12.15
C GLU A 167 7.60 -20.29 12.58
N ALA A 168 7.49 -19.14 11.89
CA ALA A 168 8.24 -17.94 12.18
C ALA A 168 8.01 -17.42 13.62
N LYS A 169 9.11 -17.10 14.31
CA LYS A 169 9.09 -16.63 15.71
C LYS A 169 9.05 -15.11 15.84
N PHE A 170 8.34 -14.45 14.94
CA PHE A 170 8.05 -13.01 15.00
C PHE A 170 6.56 -12.76 14.78
N GLN A 171 6.08 -11.63 15.29
CA GLN A 171 4.67 -11.26 15.28
C GLN A 171 4.42 -10.04 14.41
N ARG A 172 3.13 -9.72 14.22
CA ARG A 172 2.69 -8.55 13.44
C ARG A 172 3.37 -7.23 13.86
N LYS A 173 3.54 -7.02 15.16
CA LYS A 173 4.14 -5.81 15.76
C LYS A 173 5.64 -5.65 15.43
N ASP A 174 6.31 -6.75 15.09
CA ASP A 174 7.72 -6.75 14.72
C ASP A 174 7.93 -6.30 13.27
N VAL A 175 6.84 -6.16 12.50
CA VAL A 175 6.84 -5.69 11.10
C VAL A 175 6.26 -4.28 11.03
N GLN A 176 7.11 -3.31 10.73
CA GLN A 176 6.76 -1.90 10.76
C GLN A 176 6.79 -1.28 9.36
N ARG A 177 6.27 -0.06 9.23
CA ARG A 177 6.54 0.79 8.06
C ARG A 177 7.87 1.50 8.27
N PHE A 178 8.68 1.57 7.23
CA PHE A 178 9.97 2.23 7.25
C PHE A 178 9.84 3.72 7.61
N GLU A 179 10.64 4.17 8.57
CA GLU A 179 10.60 5.55 9.10
C GLU A 179 11.01 6.59 8.03
N GLY A 180 11.85 6.19 7.07
CA GLY A 180 12.27 7.02 5.95
C GLY A 180 11.21 7.22 4.87
N GLN A 181 10.03 6.60 4.98
CA GLN A 181 8.92 6.82 4.05
C GLN A 181 8.51 8.30 4.02
N GLU A 182 8.45 8.88 2.82
CA GLU A 182 7.95 10.24 2.62
C GLU A 182 6.46 10.33 2.94
N VAL A 183 6.07 11.30 3.77
CA VAL A 183 4.69 11.54 4.22
C VAL A 183 4.08 12.79 3.57
N ILE A 184 4.88 13.59 2.88
CA ILE A 184 4.43 14.74 2.09
C ILE A 184 4.47 14.38 0.61
N ILE A 185 3.30 14.25 -0.01
CA ILE A 185 3.12 13.83 -1.39
C ILE A 185 2.81 15.03 -2.27
N LEU A 186 3.65 15.28 -3.28
CA LEU A 186 3.37 16.24 -4.34
C LEU A 186 2.96 15.49 -5.60
N ARG A 187 1.82 15.85 -6.18
CA ARG A 187 1.31 15.27 -7.44
C ARG A 187 1.28 16.31 -8.55
N ASP A 188 1.43 15.85 -9.79
CA ASP A 188 1.17 16.66 -10.97
C ASP A 188 -0.33 16.91 -11.20
N GLU A 189 -0.64 17.52 -12.34
CA GLU A 189 -2.02 17.71 -12.77
C GLU A 189 -2.66 16.37 -13.13
N LYS A 190 -3.87 16.15 -12.63
CA LYS A 190 -4.62 14.93 -12.94
C LYS A 190 -5.12 14.97 -14.39
N MET A 191 -4.95 13.86 -15.10
CA MET A 191 -5.75 13.62 -16.31
C MET A 191 -7.18 13.23 -15.92
N ALA A 192 -8.15 13.48 -16.82
CA ALA A 192 -9.55 13.11 -16.59
C ALA A 192 -9.68 11.62 -16.22
N GLY A 193 -10.41 11.34 -15.14
CA GLY A 193 -10.61 9.98 -14.62
C GLY A 193 -9.37 9.32 -14.00
N LYS A 194 -8.28 10.06 -13.75
CA LYS A 194 -7.04 9.53 -13.15
C LYS A 194 -6.61 10.34 -11.93
N VAL A 195 -5.78 9.71 -11.10
CA VAL A 195 -5.05 10.39 -10.04
C VAL A 195 -3.77 10.99 -10.64
N GLY A 196 -3.39 12.20 -10.20
CA GLY A 196 -2.10 12.80 -10.57
C GLY A 196 -0.93 11.92 -10.12
N LYS A 197 0.13 11.87 -10.93
CA LYS A 197 1.34 11.13 -10.64
C LYS A 197 2.16 11.85 -9.60
N GLU A 198 2.82 11.08 -8.75
CA GLU A 198 3.76 11.60 -7.77
C GLU A 198 4.98 12.21 -8.46
N VAL A 199 5.41 13.37 -7.97
CA VAL A 199 6.55 14.12 -8.51
C VAL A 199 7.60 14.38 -7.44
N GLU A 200 8.85 14.29 -7.85
CA GLU A 200 9.98 14.68 -7.00
C GLU A 200 9.97 16.20 -6.77
N TYR A 201 10.50 16.62 -5.62
CA TYR A 201 10.70 18.02 -5.28
C TYR A 201 12.01 18.20 -4.50
N THR A 202 12.50 19.43 -4.44
CA THR A 202 13.63 19.79 -3.56
C THR A 202 13.10 20.15 -2.19
N ASP A 203 13.76 19.69 -1.14
CA ASP A 203 13.37 20.04 0.22
C ASP A 203 13.56 21.54 0.46
N THR A 204 12.57 22.14 1.13
CA THR A 204 12.53 23.54 1.56
C THR A 204 12.30 23.59 3.07
N PRO A 205 12.55 24.72 3.74
CA PRO A 205 12.18 24.89 5.15
C PRO A 205 10.70 24.54 5.42
N ASN A 206 9.80 24.95 4.53
CA ASN A 206 8.37 24.66 4.64
C ASN A 206 8.05 23.16 4.53
N THR A 207 8.60 22.46 3.54
CA THR A 207 8.35 21.00 3.40
C THR A 207 8.95 20.21 4.55
N ASN A 208 10.08 20.65 5.09
CA ASN A 208 10.71 20.02 6.24
C ASN A 208 9.89 20.22 7.52
N ALA A 209 9.37 21.43 7.75
CA ALA A 209 8.46 21.72 8.86
C ALA A 209 7.18 20.86 8.78
N MET A 210 6.49 20.87 7.63
CA MET A 210 5.30 20.05 7.42
C MET A 210 5.57 18.55 7.62
N ARG A 211 6.73 18.06 7.16
CA ARG A 211 7.13 16.66 7.33
C ARG A 211 7.38 16.32 8.80
N GLY A 212 8.07 17.19 9.53
CA GLY A 212 8.33 17.01 10.96
C GLY A 212 7.03 16.95 11.76
N GLU A 213 6.15 17.93 11.57
CA GLU A 213 4.83 17.97 12.24
C GLU A 213 4.01 16.71 11.96
N LEU A 214 3.92 16.30 10.69
CA LEU A 214 3.15 15.13 10.32
C LEU A 214 3.78 13.82 10.81
N LYS A 215 5.11 13.73 10.92
CA LYS A 215 5.78 12.59 11.54
C LYS A 215 5.42 12.50 13.02
N SER A 216 5.57 13.59 13.78
CA SER A 216 5.19 13.62 15.19
C SER A 216 3.72 13.26 15.41
N TYR A 217 2.81 13.73 14.53
CA TYR A 217 1.40 13.36 14.59
C TYR A 217 1.17 11.87 14.29
N ASN A 218 1.88 11.30 13.30
CA ASN A 218 1.81 9.87 13.03
C ASN A 218 2.38 9.02 14.16
N ASP A 219 3.43 9.49 14.85
CA ASP A 219 4.01 8.81 16.00
C ASP A 219 3.00 8.80 17.16
N LEU A 220 2.29 9.91 17.39
CA LEU A 220 1.18 9.97 18.34
C LEU A 220 0.10 8.94 17.98
N LEU A 221 -0.37 8.92 16.73
CA LEU A 221 -1.39 7.96 16.27
C LEU A 221 -0.93 6.50 16.42
N ALA A 222 0.35 6.21 16.19
CA ALA A 222 0.92 4.88 16.34
C ALA A 222 1.06 4.45 17.81
N SER A 223 1.16 5.42 18.73
CA SER A 223 1.23 5.18 20.17
C SER A 223 -0.12 5.15 20.87
N SER A 224 -1.19 5.62 20.22
CA SER A 224 -2.56 5.60 20.74
C SER A 224 -3.28 4.31 20.39
N PHE A 225 -4.17 3.87 21.29
CA PHE A 225 -5.12 2.80 21.02
C PHE A 225 -6.40 3.40 20.42
N ILE A 226 -6.54 3.27 19.10
CA ILE A 226 -7.70 3.81 18.35
C ILE A 226 -8.52 2.63 17.84
N ASP A 227 -9.73 2.47 18.37
CA ASP A 227 -10.59 1.33 18.07
C ASP A 227 -12.08 1.70 18.02
N ILE A 228 -12.92 0.67 17.89
CA ILE A 228 -14.37 0.76 18.05
C ILE A 228 -14.76 -0.33 19.03
N ALA A 229 -15.01 0.04 20.28
CA ALA A 229 -15.22 -0.88 21.40
C ALA A 229 -16.40 -1.87 21.21
N THR A 230 -17.33 -1.57 20.30
CA THR A 230 -18.48 -2.45 20.01
C THR A 230 -18.15 -3.61 19.06
N LEU A 231 -16.98 -3.60 18.43
CA LEU A 231 -16.56 -4.65 17.50
C LEU A 231 -15.84 -5.79 18.22
N GLN A 232 -16.16 -7.03 17.86
CA GLN A 232 -15.44 -8.22 18.34
C GLN A 232 -14.12 -8.43 17.59
N GLU A 233 -14.12 -8.12 16.29
CA GLU A 233 -12.95 -8.17 15.42
C GLU A 233 -12.65 -6.76 14.92
N PRO A 234 -11.38 -6.37 14.72
CA PRO A 234 -10.98 -5.03 14.28
C PRO A 234 -11.26 -4.79 12.78
N LEU A 235 -12.50 -5.06 12.35
CA LEU A 235 -12.96 -5.08 10.98
C LEU A 235 -14.35 -4.45 10.89
N ILE A 236 -14.48 -3.45 10.04
CA ILE A 236 -15.75 -2.81 9.71
C ILE A 236 -16.22 -3.35 8.35
N PRO A 237 -17.36 -4.06 8.29
CA PRO A 237 -17.91 -4.55 7.05
C PRO A 237 -18.36 -3.39 6.16
N ARG A 238 -18.27 -3.54 4.84
CA ARG A 238 -18.86 -2.59 3.89
C ARG A 238 -20.25 -3.07 3.50
N GLU A 239 -21.25 -2.25 3.81
CA GLU A 239 -22.66 -2.52 3.50
C GLU A 239 -22.94 -2.45 1.98
N ASP A 240 -22.21 -1.60 1.27
CA ASP A 240 -22.29 -1.45 -0.18
C ASP A 240 -21.38 -2.48 -0.88
N ALA A 241 -21.82 -3.74 -0.93
CA ALA A 241 -21.17 -4.83 -1.67
C ALA A 241 -21.25 -4.67 -3.22
N VAL A 242 -21.36 -3.43 -3.72
CA VAL A 242 -21.21 -3.12 -5.13
C VAL A 242 -19.72 -3.04 -5.44
N ASP A 243 -19.17 -4.21 -5.79
CA ASP A 243 -17.81 -4.44 -6.29
C ASP A 243 -16.73 -4.66 -5.20
N SER A 244 -16.53 -5.92 -4.82
CA SER A 244 -15.24 -6.48 -4.34
C SER A 244 -14.43 -5.67 -3.30
N SER A 245 -15.10 -4.82 -2.52
CA SER A 245 -14.46 -3.87 -1.63
C SER A 245 -14.08 -4.56 -0.33
N LEU A 246 -12.78 -4.52 -0.01
CA LEU A 246 -12.27 -5.11 1.22
C LEU A 246 -12.90 -4.41 2.45
N PRO A 247 -13.15 -5.15 3.54
CA PRO A 247 -13.57 -4.55 4.80
C PRO A 247 -12.53 -3.53 5.27
N VAL A 248 -12.98 -2.52 6.00
CA VAL A 248 -12.06 -1.53 6.57
C VAL A 248 -11.44 -2.12 7.83
N ARG A 249 -10.12 -2.27 7.84
CA ARG A 249 -9.38 -2.81 8.99
C ARG A 249 -8.99 -1.69 9.95
N ILE A 250 -9.22 -1.93 11.23
CA ILE A 250 -8.77 -1.06 12.33
C ILE A 250 -7.41 -1.57 12.78
N HIS A 251 -6.35 -0.85 12.39
CA HIS A 251 -4.98 -1.19 12.80
C HIS A 251 -4.10 0.07 12.68
N PRO A 252 -3.05 0.24 13.51
CA PRO A 252 -2.12 1.38 13.43
C PRO A 252 -1.55 1.64 12.01
N ASP A 253 -1.26 0.57 11.28
CA ASP A 253 -0.82 0.64 9.87
C ASP A 253 -1.78 1.31 8.90
N HIS A 254 -3.08 1.24 9.21
CA HIS A 254 -4.17 1.87 8.48
C HIS A 254 -4.57 3.21 9.13
N ALA A 255 -3.88 3.67 10.17
CA ALA A 255 -4.07 4.98 10.79
C ALA A 255 -3.06 6.04 10.29
N ARG A 256 -1.93 5.61 9.72
CA ARG A 256 -0.85 6.51 9.28
C ARG A 256 -1.33 7.48 8.20
N LEU A 257 -1.09 8.77 8.43
CA LEU A 257 -1.47 9.86 7.55
C LEU A 257 -0.34 10.33 6.64
N ARG A 258 -0.73 10.84 5.48
CA ARG A 258 0.08 11.57 4.50
C ARG A 258 -0.61 12.88 4.12
N ARG A 259 0.15 13.92 3.80
CA ARG A 259 -0.38 15.19 3.29
C ARG A 259 -0.19 15.25 1.78
N VAL A 260 -1.26 15.51 1.03
CA VAL A 260 -1.24 15.41 -0.44
C VAL A 260 -1.51 16.75 -1.09
N PHE A 261 -0.54 17.23 -1.86
CA PHE A 261 -0.60 18.41 -2.73
C PHE A 261 -0.75 17.98 -4.19
N SER A 262 -1.24 18.89 -5.03
CA SER A 262 -1.53 18.59 -6.45
C SER A 262 -1.03 19.69 -7.37
N ARG A 263 -1.07 19.45 -8.70
CA ARG A 263 -0.70 20.46 -9.71
C ARG A 263 0.73 21.00 -9.55
N LYS A 264 1.61 20.22 -8.90
CA LYS A 264 2.98 20.60 -8.55
C LYS A 264 3.07 21.90 -7.74
N ASP A 265 2.03 22.20 -6.96
CA ASP A 265 1.89 23.47 -6.25
C ASP A 265 1.51 23.22 -4.77
N TRP A 266 2.30 23.80 -3.86
CA TRP A 266 2.10 23.70 -2.41
C TRP A 266 0.88 24.47 -1.90
N SER A 267 0.30 25.34 -2.71
CA SER A 267 -0.97 26.03 -2.42
C SER A 267 -2.20 25.24 -2.88
N MET A 268 -2.02 24.15 -3.64
CA MET A 268 -3.11 23.38 -4.24
C MET A 268 -3.34 22.07 -3.49
N ASN A 269 -4.54 21.92 -2.91
CA ASN A 269 -4.90 20.86 -1.96
C ASN A 269 -4.12 20.96 -0.64
N GLY A 270 -3.49 19.87 -0.17
CA GLY A 270 -2.79 19.82 1.11
C GLY A 270 -3.59 19.19 2.25
N ARG A 271 -4.66 18.44 1.95
CA ARG A 271 -5.42 17.65 2.95
C ARG A 271 -4.63 16.42 3.41
N PHE A 272 -4.94 15.95 4.61
CA PHE A 272 -4.43 14.70 5.16
C PHE A 272 -5.27 13.51 4.67
N TYR A 273 -4.60 12.41 4.35
CA TYR A 273 -5.21 11.17 3.88
C TYR A 273 -4.54 9.96 4.53
N GLY A 274 -5.26 8.86 4.69
CA GLY A 274 -4.67 7.54 5.01
C GLY A 274 -5.37 6.82 6.15
N GLY A 275 -5.90 7.55 7.13
CA GLY A 275 -6.57 6.99 8.29
C GLY A 275 -7.82 6.21 7.91
N TRP A 276 -7.99 5.03 8.48
CA TRP A 276 -9.10 4.12 8.21
C TRP A 276 -10.45 4.77 8.48
N TRP A 277 -10.53 5.69 9.46
CA TRP A 277 -11.72 6.47 9.77
C TRP A 277 -12.21 7.36 8.61
N GLN A 278 -11.36 7.67 7.62
CA GLN A 278 -11.78 8.41 6.42
C GLN A 278 -12.58 7.54 5.44
N GLN A 279 -12.64 6.23 5.66
CA GLN A 279 -13.25 5.26 4.76
C GLN A 279 -14.59 4.71 5.26
N VAL A 280 -15.06 5.18 6.42
CA VAL A 280 -16.26 4.68 7.10
C VAL A 280 -17.27 5.81 7.29
N ASN A 281 -18.54 5.45 7.42
CA ASN A 281 -19.64 6.42 7.54
C ASN A 281 -19.63 7.13 8.91
N ASP A 282 -20.52 8.10 9.07
CA ASP A 282 -20.75 8.83 10.32
C ASP A 282 -21.12 7.92 11.49
N ASP A 283 -21.97 6.92 11.28
CA ASP A 283 -22.35 5.97 12.32
C ASP A 283 -21.14 5.24 12.91
N TRP A 284 -20.25 4.69 12.07
CA TRP A 284 -19.01 4.07 12.55
C TRP A 284 -18.05 5.09 13.17
N ARG A 285 -17.94 6.30 12.61
CA ARG A 285 -17.06 7.35 13.17
C ARG A 285 -17.50 7.79 14.56
N SER A 286 -18.80 7.82 14.83
CA SER A 286 -19.36 8.20 16.14
C SER A 286 -19.02 7.20 17.26
N LYS A 287 -18.56 5.99 16.90
CA LYS A 287 -18.23 4.90 17.82
C LYS A 287 -16.72 4.74 18.04
N ILE A 288 -15.90 5.68 17.56
CA ILE A 288 -14.45 5.64 17.70
C ILE A 288 -14.05 6.02 19.13
N PHE A 289 -13.17 5.22 19.70
CA PHE A 289 -12.51 5.49 20.98
C PHE A 289 -11.03 5.77 20.73
N ILE A 290 -10.44 6.60 21.59
CA ILE A 290 -9.00 6.82 21.66
C ILE A 290 -8.59 6.61 23.12
N ASP A 291 -7.71 5.64 23.36
CA ASP A 291 -7.21 5.28 24.69
C ASP A 291 -8.36 5.04 25.70
N ASP A 292 -9.33 4.22 25.28
CA ASP A 292 -10.56 3.88 26.00
C ASP A 292 -11.48 5.08 26.32
N GLN A 293 -11.23 6.25 25.72
CA GLN A 293 -12.08 7.42 25.86
C GLN A 293 -12.97 7.62 24.62
N PRO A 294 -14.29 7.87 24.80
CA PRO A 294 -15.17 8.16 23.68
C PRO A 294 -14.77 9.47 23.01
N THR A 295 -14.90 9.53 21.70
CA THR A 295 -14.63 10.75 20.93
C THR A 295 -15.88 11.59 20.71
N ILE A 296 -15.67 12.89 20.48
CA ILE A 296 -16.71 13.78 19.96
C ILE A 296 -16.24 14.35 18.63
N GLU A 297 -17.10 14.33 17.62
CA GLU A 297 -16.83 14.97 16.34
C GLU A 297 -17.30 16.42 16.38
N VAL A 298 -16.36 17.36 16.27
CA VAL A 298 -16.65 18.79 16.18
C VAL A 298 -16.54 19.19 14.70
N ASP A 299 -17.67 19.42 14.04
CA ASP A 299 -17.72 19.90 12.67
C ASP A 299 -17.97 21.42 12.60
N PHE A 300 -17.30 22.08 11.65
CA PHE A 300 -17.44 23.51 11.42
C PHE A 300 -18.51 23.75 10.36
N LYS A 301 -19.71 24.11 10.82
CA LYS A 301 -20.84 24.43 9.95
C LYS A 301 -20.48 25.52 8.93
N GLY A 302 -20.55 25.17 7.65
CA GLY A 302 -20.37 26.12 6.55
C GLY A 302 -18.95 26.69 6.43
N LEU A 303 -17.92 26.01 6.96
CA LEU A 303 -16.54 26.51 7.04
C LEU A 303 -16.05 27.16 5.74
N HIS A 304 -16.23 26.47 4.61
CA HIS A 304 -15.77 26.99 3.31
C HIS A 304 -16.49 28.29 2.90
N VAL A 305 -17.79 28.39 3.18
CA VAL A 305 -18.57 29.60 2.87
C VAL A 305 -18.19 30.72 3.83
N ALA A 306 -18.02 30.41 5.12
CA ALA A 306 -17.53 31.37 6.12
C ALA A 306 -16.16 31.96 5.73
N MET A 307 -15.24 31.13 5.24
CA MET A 307 -13.94 31.59 4.74
C MET A 307 -14.07 32.53 3.53
N LEU A 308 -14.95 32.23 2.58
CA LEU A 308 -15.21 33.10 1.42
C LEU A 308 -15.80 34.45 1.83
N TYR A 309 -16.75 34.45 2.78
CA TYR A 309 -17.29 35.68 3.35
C TYR A 309 -16.18 36.51 3.99
N ALA A 310 -15.33 35.89 4.82
CA ALA A 310 -14.22 36.58 5.47
C ALA A 310 -13.20 37.15 4.46
N GLN A 311 -12.87 36.40 3.40
CA GLN A 311 -11.99 36.88 2.33
C GLN A 311 -12.58 38.08 1.57
N ALA A 312 -13.90 38.14 1.43
CA ALA A 312 -14.62 39.27 0.85
C ALA A 312 -14.84 40.42 1.85
N GLY A 313 -14.34 40.32 3.10
CA GLY A 313 -14.55 41.31 4.15
C GLY A 313 -15.96 41.32 4.76
N ASN A 314 -16.76 40.30 4.47
CA ASN A 314 -18.14 40.17 4.92
C ASN A 314 -18.24 39.22 6.13
N LYS A 315 -19.24 39.46 7.00
CA LYS A 315 -19.60 38.51 8.06
C LYS A 315 -20.72 37.59 7.57
N MET A 316 -20.58 36.29 7.83
CA MET A 316 -21.64 35.32 7.56
C MET A 316 -22.73 35.47 8.63
N ALA A 317 -23.92 35.95 8.23
CA ALA A 317 -24.99 36.31 9.16
C ALA A 317 -25.98 35.16 9.46
N HIS A 318 -26.01 34.14 8.62
CA HIS A 318 -26.92 32.99 8.71
C HIS A 318 -26.20 31.71 8.26
N ASP A 319 -26.85 30.57 8.48
CA ASP A 319 -26.37 29.28 7.98
C ASP A 319 -26.34 29.30 6.44
N PRO A 320 -25.17 29.11 5.81
CA PRO A 320 -25.05 29.17 4.35
C PRO A 320 -25.75 28.01 3.63
N TYR A 321 -26.14 26.96 4.36
CA TYR A 321 -26.90 25.83 3.83
C TYR A 321 -28.40 25.94 4.07
N ASP A 322 -28.86 26.96 4.79
CA ASP A 322 -30.28 27.29 4.94
C ASP A 322 -30.78 28.03 3.69
N ILE A 323 -30.85 27.29 2.58
CA ILE A 323 -31.32 27.80 1.30
C ILE A 323 -32.83 27.66 1.28
N SER A 324 -33.55 28.79 1.37
CA SER A 324 -35.02 28.78 1.24
C SER A 324 -35.46 28.06 -0.04
N SER A 325 -36.50 27.24 0.05
CA SER A 325 -37.06 26.45 -1.07
C SER A 325 -37.47 27.31 -2.29
N ALA A 326 -37.65 28.62 -2.10
CA ALA A 326 -37.93 29.58 -3.16
C ALA A 326 -36.74 29.83 -4.11
N LEU A 327 -35.50 29.68 -3.64
CA LEU A 327 -34.28 29.88 -4.47
C LEU A 327 -34.02 28.67 -5.38
N LEU A 328 -34.37 27.45 -4.96
CA LEU A 328 -34.19 26.22 -5.74
C LEU A 328 -35.09 26.15 -7.00
N ARG A 329 -36.25 26.83 -6.99
CA ARG A 329 -37.14 26.87 -8.17
C ARG A 329 -36.60 27.73 -9.32
N LYS A 330 -35.79 28.76 -9.05
CA LYS A 330 -35.26 29.65 -10.10
C LYS A 330 -34.12 29.05 -10.93
N SER A 331 -33.52 27.95 -10.50
CA SER A 331 -32.46 27.24 -11.23
C SER A 331 -32.96 26.11 -12.15
N GLY A 332 -34.27 25.82 -12.16
CA GLY A 332 -34.87 24.74 -12.95
C GLY A 332 -35.45 25.13 -14.32
N GLU A 333 -35.56 26.42 -14.65
CA GLU A 333 -36.20 26.90 -15.88
C GLU A 333 -35.21 27.18 -17.04
N GLY A 334 -34.01 26.58 -17.01
CA GLY A 334 -32.94 26.89 -17.97
C GLY A 334 -32.51 25.79 -18.94
N PHE A 335 -33.08 24.58 -18.88
CA PHE A 335 -32.77 23.51 -19.83
C PHE A 335 -34.00 22.61 -20.01
N ILE A 336 -34.83 22.92 -21.00
CA ILE A 336 -35.50 22.01 -21.95
C ILE A 336 -36.15 22.92 -23.01
N SER A 337 -35.53 23.00 -24.18
CA SER A 337 -36.20 22.91 -25.49
C SER A 337 -35.18 22.45 -26.51
#